data_AF-J9F9M6-F1
#
_entry.id   AF-J9F9M6-F1
#
_cell.length_a   1.000
_cell.length_b   1.000
_cell.length_c   1.000
_cell.angle_alpha   90.00
_cell.angle_beta   90.00
_cell.angle_gamma   90.00
#
_symmetry.space_group_name_H-M   'P 1'
#
loop_
_entity.id
_entity.type
_entity.pdbx_description
1 polymer ?
#
loop_
_entity_poly.entity_id
_entity_poly.type
_entity_poly.pdbx_seq_one_letter_code
_entity_poly.pdbx_strand_id
1 'polypeptide(L)'
;MVLFQLYSVGIKGVLPLRSYHSIRAENSKVMKGLSGLSALDIVKEHGIPIQRVSLSRGLALNRFEKDFLIYPEYSDTDEADKMLQLLSSLKKDIKAAANQEDSLMAVWDNYKLSSYVVPKKYGGVDMCYKDLLTICEGLGSYWRFYFRFEQTHLASSLILLYGNDLQKLHYLPQIASGVIRPVVGFSRPEMESNLKSVTSLCDFTNGKQNLIATNYFINAADANLLLVFAKQ
;
A
#
# COMPACT_ATOMS: atom_id res chain seq x y z
N MET A 1 4.22 -12.13 -11.67
CA MET A 1 5.62 -11.68 -11.57
C MET A 1 5.87 -10.58 -12.58
N VAL A 2 6.19 -9.37 -12.13
CA VAL A 2 6.85 -8.38 -12.99
C VAL A 2 8.32 -8.80 -13.01
N LEU A 3 8.77 -9.52 -14.04
CA LEU A 3 10.13 -10.05 -14.03
C LEU A 3 11.13 -8.97 -14.44
N PHE A 4 11.99 -8.66 -13.47
CA PHE A 4 13.31 -8.06 -13.64
C PHE A 4 14.18 -8.91 -14.58
N GLN A 5 14.75 -8.30 -15.61
CA GLN A 5 15.93 -8.88 -16.25
C GLN A 5 17.09 -8.88 -15.24
N LEU A 6 17.54 -10.08 -14.87
CA LEU A 6 18.90 -10.31 -14.42
C LEU A 6 19.54 -11.27 -15.43
N TYR A 7 20.53 -10.75 -16.15
CA TYR A 7 21.46 -11.56 -16.92
C TYR A 7 22.15 -12.54 -15.97
N SER A 8 22.01 -13.84 -16.24
CA SER A 8 22.72 -14.91 -15.55
C SER A 8 24.08 -15.11 -16.21
N VAL A 9 25.16 -14.77 -15.50
CA VAL A 9 26.42 -15.51 -15.59
C VAL A 9 26.42 -16.43 -14.38
N GLY A 10 26.39 -17.73 -14.66
CA GLY A 10 26.05 -18.75 -13.68
C GLY A 10 27.10 -18.96 -12.60
N ILE A 11 26.68 -19.67 -11.55
CA ILE A 11 27.46 -20.64 -10.79
C ILE A 11 26.46 -21.52 -9.99
N LYS A 12 26.76 -22.82 -9.98
CA LYS A 12 26.07 -23.91 -9.28
C LYS A 12 25.98 -23.65 -7.77
N GLY A 13 24.86 -24.02 -7.14
CA GLY A 13 24.81 -24.13 -5.67
C GLY A 13 23.40 -24.31 -5.12
N VAL A 14 23.18 -25.44 -4.45
CA VAL A 14 21.99 -25.82 -3.68
C VAL A 14 21.62 -24.75 -2.65
N LEU A 15 20.34 -24.37 -2.56
CA LEU A 15 19.79 -23.51 -1.51
C LEU A 15 19.77 -24.27 -0.17
N PRO A 16 20.40 -23.79 0.92
CA PRO A 16 20.07 -24.27 2.25
C PRO A 16 18.90 -23.47 2.84
N LEU A 17 18.06 -24.15 3.62
CA LEU A 17 17.08 -23.53 4.52
C LEU A 17 17.74 -22.39 5.31
N ARG A 18 17.12 -21.19 5.30
CA ARG A 18 17.51 -20.10 6.18
C ARG A 18 17.27 -20.52 7.63
N SER A 19 18.32 -20.98 8.30
CA SER A 19 18.39 -20.97 9.76
C SER A 19 18.35 -19.51 10.22
N TYR A 20 17.54 -19.24 11.23
CA TYR A 20 17.61 -17.98 11.97
C TYR A 20 18.92 -17.98 12.75
N HIS A 21 19.97 -17.39 12.18
CA HIS A 21 21.12 -17.01 12.98
C HIS A 21 20.72 -15.81 13.83
N SER A 22 20.64 -16.02 15.15
CA SER A 22 20.76 -14.91 16.10
C SER A 22 22.01 -14.13 15.73
N ILE A 23 21.89 -12.83 15.48
CA ILE A 23 23.04 -11.96 15.32
C ILE A 23 23.84 -12.04 16.62
N ARG A 24 24.89 -12.85 16.63
CA ARG A 24 25.89 -12.85 17.68
C ARG A 24 26.58 -11.50 17.54
N ALA A 25 26.51 -10.69 18.59
CA ALA A 25 27.18 -9.40 18.64
C ALA A 25 28.71 -9.62 18.62
N GLU A 26 29.28 -9.77 17.43
CA GLU A 26 30.72 -9.67 17.23
C GLU A 26 31.06 -8.20 17.09
N ASN A 27 31.29 -7.56 18.24
CA ASN A 27 32.28 -6.51 18.50
C ASN A 27 31.95 -5.85 19.85
N SER A 28 32.29 -6.53 20.94
CA SER A 28 32.33 -5.91 22.26
C SER A 28 33.53 -4.96 22.33
N LYS A 29 33.35 -3.72 21.87
CA LYS A 29 34.21 -2.63 22.37
C LYS A 29 33.96 -2.54 23.87
N VAL A 30 35.01 -2.81 24.65
CA VAL A 30 34.98 -2.75 26.12
C VAL A 30 34.51 -1.36 26.53
N MET A 31 33.32 -1.30 27.13
CA MET A 31 32.71 -0.09 27.64
C MET A 31 33.56 0.44 28.81
N LYS A 32 34.31 1.52 28.58
CA LYS A 32 34.99 2.25 29.66
C LYS A 32 34.08 3.38 30.14
N GLY A 33 33.70 3.31 31.42
CA GLY A 33 33.16 4.45 32.18
C GLY A 33 31.71 4.83 31.90
N LEU A 34 30.75 3.94 32.19
CA LEU A 34 29.30 4.22 32.09
C LEU A 34 28.69 4.81 33.37
N SER A 35 29.50 5.20 34.36
CA SER A 35 28.99 5.73 35.62
C SER A 35 28.50 7.18 35.44
N GLY A 36 27.20 7.36 35.19
CA GLY A 36 26.51 8.65 35.32
C GLY A 36 25.75 9.16 34.10
N LEU A 37 25.82 8.49 32.95
CA LEU A 37 25.10 8.90 31.74
C LEU A 37 23.66 8.33 31.73
N SER A 38 22.69 9.14 31.31
CA SER A 38 21.32 8.67 31.09
C SER A 38 21.28 7.69 29.92
N ALA A 39 20.33 6.75 29.94
CA ALA A 39 20.11 5.82 28.82
C ALA A 39 19.92 6.53 27.47
N LEU A 40 19.33 7.73 27.48
CA LEU A 40 19.17 8.58 26.30
C LEU A 40 20.51 9.13 25.76
N ASP A 41 21.44 9.46 26.65
CA ASP A 41 22.74 10.01 26.26
C ASP A 41 23.61 8.93 25.63
N ILE A 42 23.56 7.71 26.17
CA ILE A 42 24.25 6.53 25.62
C ILE A 42 23.74 6.21 24.21
N VAL A 43 22.42 6.26 24.00
CA VAL A 43 21.77 6.00 22.71
C VAL A 43 22.17 7.05 21.66
N LYS A 44 22.23 8.34 22.03
CA LYS A 44 22.68 9.42 21.15
C LYS A 44 24.16 9.32 20.80
N GLU A 45 25.00 9.06 21.79
CA GLU A 45 26.46 9.00 21.63
C GLU A 45 26.91 7.81 20.78
N HIS A 46 26.19 6.68 20.86
CA HIS A 46 26.55 5.44 20.16
C HIS A 46 25.71 5.16 18.92
N GLY A 47 24.81 6.09 18.53
CA GLY A 47 23.97 5.95 17.34
C GLY A 47 23.09 4.70 17.34
N ILE A 48 22.70 4.21 18.52
CA ILE A 48 21.86 3.02 18.65
C ILE A 48 20.45 3.40 18.16
N PRO A 49 19.89 2.76 17.13
CA PRO A 49 18.56 3.10 16.66
C PRO A 49 17.53 2.79 17.76
N ILE A 50 16.76 3.79 18.17
CA ILE A 50 15.64 3.60 19.11
C ILE A 50 14.59 2.75 18.39
N GLN A 51 14.56 1.46 18.72
CA GLN A 51 13.64 0.52 18.11
C GLN A 51 12.27 0.66 18.79
N ARG A 52 11.37 1.46 18.19
CA ARG A 52 9.97 1.45 18.58
C ARG A 52 9.36 0.10 18.19
N VAL A 53 8.90 -0.64 19.18
CA VAL A 53 8.34 -1.99 19.01
C VAL A 53 6.83 -1.92 19.20
N SER A 54 6.05 -2.68 18.43
CA SER A 54 4.59 -2.60 18.52
C SER A 54 4.10 -2.99 19.92
N LEU A 55 3.04 -2.33 20.38
CA LEU A 55 2.38 -2.67 21.64
C LEU A 55 2.01 -4.16 21.72
N SER A 56 1.49 -4.71 20.62
CA SER A 56 1.13 -6.14 20.53
C SER A 56 2.32 -7.08 20.73
N ARG A 57 3.50 -6.73 20.20
CA ARG A 57 4.73 -7.51 20.39
C ARG A 57 5.19 -7.44 21.84
N GLY A 58 5.14 -6.25 22.44
CA GLY A 58 5.45 -6.09 23.86
C GLY A 58 4.57 -6.99 24.72
N LEU A 59 3.26 -6.89 24.55
CA LEU A 59 2.29 -7.69 25.31
C LEU A 59 2.54 -9.20 25.18
N ALA A 60 2.82 -9.69 23.96
CA ALA A 60 3.17 -11.09 23.73
C ALA A 60 4.45 -11.55 24.46
N LEU A 61 5.36 -10.61 24.74
CA LEU A 61 6.60 -10.84 25.47
C LEU A 61 6.50 -10.44 26.96
N ASN A 62 5.28 -10.21 27.47
CA ASN A 62 5.02 -9.71 28.82
C ASN A 62 5.80 -8.41 29.14
N ARG A 63 5.97 -7.55 28.12
CA ARG A 63 6.58 -6.23 28.21
C ARG A 63 5.55 -5.17 27.86
N PHE A 64 5.53 -4.08 28.62
CA PHE A 64 4.58 -3.00 28.39
C PHE A 64 5.24 -1.85 27.65
N GLU A 65 4.84 -1.64 26.39
CA GLU A 65 5.36 -0.56 25.54
C GLU A 65 4.60 0.74 25.83
N LYS A 66 5.27 1.68 26.50
CA LYS A 66 4.66 2.94 26.93
C LYS A 66 4.49 3.97 25.81
N ASP A 67 5.23 3.79 24.71
CA ASP A 67 5.23 4.70 23.55
C ASP A 67 3.86 4.82 22.86
N PHE A 68 2.93 3.91 23.14
CA PHE A 68 1.59 3.87 22.53
C PHE A 68 0.45 4.28 23.48
N LEU A 69 0.75 4.72 24.71
CA LEU A 69 -0.26 5.11 25.71
C LEU A 69 -0.92 6.46 25.44
N ILE A 70 -0.17 7.37 24.83
CA ILE A 70 -0.68 8.69 24.50
C ILE A 70 -1.28 8.57 23.10
N TYR A 71 -2.59 8.80 22.99
CA TYR A 71 -3.23 8.89 21.69
C TYR A 71 -2.54 10.02 20.92
N PRO A 72 -2.06 9.79 19.69
CA PRO A 72 -1.43 10.83 18.90
C PRO A 72 -2.50 11.84 18.50
N GLU A 73 -2.71 12.85 19.35
CA GLU A 73 -3.56 13.99 19.04
C GLU A 73 -2.83 14.88 18.02
N TYR A 74 -3.48 15.13 16.89
CA TYR A 74 -2.97 16.06 15.90
C TYR A 74 -3.25 17.49 16.39
N SER A 75 -2.24 18.34 16.38
CA SER A 75 -2.37 19.73 16.81
C SER A 75 -3.09 20.62 15.77
N ASP A 76 -3.40 20.07 14.60
CA ASP A 76 -3.86 20.82 13.42
C ASP A 76 -5.40 20.85 13.32
N THR A 77 -6.05 21.60 14.22
CA THR A 77 -7.52 21.74 14.23
C THR A 77 -8.06 22.36 12.93
N ASP A 78 -7.37 23.38 12.41
CA ASP A 78 -7.81 24.11 11.21
C ASP A 78 -7.78 23.24 9.94
N GLU A 79 -6.80 22.33 9.83
CA GLU A 79 -6.73 21.38 8.72
C GLU A 79 -7.83 20.32 8.84
N ALA A 80 -8.07 19.82 10.05
CA ALA A 80 -9.14 18.87 10.32
C ALA A 80 -10.51 19.46 9.95
N ASP A 81 -10.77 20.73 10.32
CA ASP A 81 -12.02 21.41 9.98
C ASP A 81 -12.22 21.56 8.47
N LYS A 82 -11.17 21.93 7.72
CA LYS A 82 -11.22 22.00 6.25
C LYS A 82 -11.51 20.63 5.63
N MET A 83 -10.90 19.59 6.19
CA MET A 83 -11.10 18.22 5.72
C MET A 83 -12.54 17.74 5.97
N LEU A 84 -13.09 18.03 7.14
CA LEU A 84 -14.49 17.74 7.47
C LEU A 84 -15.46 18.52 6.58
N GLN A 85 -15.16 19.78 6.26
CA GLN A 85 -15.94 20.57 5.30
C GLN A 85 -15.91 19.93 3.91
N LEU A 86 -14.74 19.56 3.40
CA LEU A 86 -14.61 18.84 2.12
C LEU A 86 -15.41 17.54 2.13
N LEU A 87 -15.33 16.77 3.21
CA LEU A 87 -16.08 15.52 3.39
C LEU A 87 -17.59 15.76 3.36
N SER A 88 -18.08 16.82 4.01
CA SER A 88 -19.50 17.16 4.05
C SER A 88 -20.06 17.50 2.67
N SER A 89 -19.29 18.26 1.86
CA SER A 89 -19.62 18.59 0.48
C SER A 89 -19.63 17.34 -0.40
N LEU A 90 -18.58 16.51 -0.30
CA LEU A 90 -18.48 15.25 -1.03
C LEU A 90 -19.66 14.32 -0.73
N LYS A 91 -20.02 14.15 0.55
CA LYS A 91 -21.19 13.33 0.96
C LYS A 91 -22.49 13.87 0.36
N LYS A 92 -22.67 15.19 0.31
CA LYS A 92 -23.86 15.82 -0.27
C LYS A 92 -23.96 15.57 -1.77
N ASP A 93 -22.85 15.74 -2.49
CA ASP A 93 -22.81 15.57 -3.95
C ASP A 93 -22.99 14.10 -4.35
N ILE A 94 -22.41 13.17 -3.61
CA ILE A 94 -22.64 11.72 -3.79
C ILE A 94 -24.12 11.39 -3.61
N LYS A 95 -24.78 11.92 -2.57
CA LYS A 95 -26.22 11.69 -2.35
C LYS A 95 -27.07 12.26 -3.47
N ALA A 96 -26.72 13.43 -4.00
CA ALA A 96 -27.42 14.03 -5.14
C ALA A 96 -27.24 13.21 -6.43
N ALA A 97 -26.07 12.63 -6.63
CA ALA A 97 -25.73 11.82 -7.81
C ALA A 97 -26.19 10.35 -7.73
N ALA A 98 -26.64 9.86 -6.56
CA ALA A 98 -26.85 8.44 -6.27
C ALA A 98 -27.75 7.67 -7.27
N ASN A 99 -28.60 8.37 -8.03
CA ASN A 99 -29.54 7.77 -8.97
C ASN A 99 -29.03 7.67 -10.42
N GLN A 100 -27.85 8.23 -10.75
CA GLN A 100 -27.30 8.28 -12.12
C GLN A 100 -25.80 8.00 -12.12
N GLU A 101 -25.37 6.95 -12.81
CA GLU A 101 -23.97 6.50 -12.82
C GLU A 101 -23.02 7.52 -13.49
N ASP A 102 -23.46 8.17 -14.57
CA ASP A 102 -22.66 9.22 -15.22
C ASP A 102 -22.44 10.44 -14.31
N SER A 103 -23.44 10.78 -13.49
CA SER A 103 -23.35 11.87 -12.51
C SER A 103 -22.35 11.52 -11.38
N LEU A 104 -22.33 10.26 -10.96
CA LEU A 104 -21.36 9.77 -9.98
C LEU A 104 -19.93 9.88 -10.52
N MET A 105 -19.68 9.45 -11.76
CA MET A 105 -18.37 9.61 -12.39
C MET A 105 -17.91 11.07 -12.44
N ALA A 106 -18.83 11.99 -12.74
CA ALA A 106 -18.54 13.41 -12.70
C ALA A 106 -18.14 13.89 -11.29
N VAL A 107 -18.80 13.43 -10.23
CA VAL A 107 -18.39 13.71 -8.84
C VAL A 107 -16.98 13.20 -8.56
N TRP A 108 -16.65 11.98 -8.99
CA TRP A 108 -15.31 11.41 -8.81
C TRP A 108 -14.22 12.30 -9.42
N ASP A 109 -14.45 12.75 -10.66
CA ASP A 109 -13.49 13.57 -11.41
C ASP A 109 -13.42 15.01 -10.87
N ASN A 110 -14.55 15.59 -10.47
CA ASN A 110 -14.62 16.94 -9.88
C ASN A 110 -13.77 17.05 -8.62
N TYR A 111 -13.83 16.03 -7.75
CA TYR A 111 -13.04 15.97 -6.53
C TYR A 111 -11.64 15.37 -6.75
N LYS A 112 -11.31 14.94 -7.98
CA LYS A 112 -10.02 14.32 -8.35
C LYS A 112 -9.60 13.21 -7.38
N LEU A 113 -10.54 12.36 -6.97
CA LEU A 113 -10.33 11.39 -5.89
C LEU A 113 -9.17 10.41 -6.16
N SER A 114 -8.92 10.08 -7.43
CA SER A 114 -7.80 9.22 -7.83
C SER A 114 -6.41 9.82 -7.54
N SER A 115 -6.31 11.14 -7.44
CA SER A 115 -5.04 11.84 -7.21
C SER A 115 -4.58 11.81 -5.74
N TYR A 116 -5.50 11.56 -4.80
CA TYR A 116 -5.23 11.68 -3.36
C TYR A 116 -4.19 10.69 -2.86
N VAL A 117 -4.13 9.51 -3.48
CA VAL A 117 -3.26 8.38 -3.11
C VAL A 117 -1.95 8.34 -3.90
N VAL A 118 -1.75 9.27 -4.83
CA VAL A 118 -0.56 9.33 -5.68
C VAL A 118 0.39 10.42 -5.16
N PRO A 119 1.71 10.15 -5.09
CA PRO A 119 2.69 11.15 -4.67
C PRO A 119 2.74 12.39 -5.57
N LYS A 120 3.04 13.55 -4.97
CA LYS A 120 3.12 14.86 -5.67
C LYS A 120 4.06 14.84 -6.87
N LYS A 121 5.18 14.11 -6.77
CA LYS A 121 6.16 13.95 -7.87
C LYS A 121 5.60 13.30 -9.13
N TYR A 122 4.46 12.62 -9.03
CA TYR A 122 3.75 12.02 -10.16
C TYR A 122 2.43 12.74 -10.44
N GLY A 123 2.22 13.96 -9.94
CA GLY A 123 1.02 14.76 -10.22
C GLY A 123 -0.18 14.47 -9.32
N GLY A 124 0.00 13.73 -8.22
CA GLY A 124 -1.04 13.54 -7.20
C GLY A 124 -0.98 14.56 -6.08
N VAL A 125 -1.83 14.38 -5.07
CA VAL A 125 -1.91 15.25 -3.88
C VAL A 125 -1.05 14.72 -2.74
N ASP A 126 -0.81 13.41 -2.69
CA ASP A 126 -0.06 12.72 -1.61
C ASP A 126 -0.66 13.02 -0.23
N MET A 127 -1.96 12.74 -0.07
CA MET A 127 -2.63 12.92 1.21
C MET A 127 -2.06 11.98 2.25
N CYS A 128 -1.98 12.46 3.49
CA CYS A 128 -1.53 11.63 4.59
C CYS A 128 -2.61 10.64 5.01
N TYR A 129 -2.22 9.56 5.72
CA TYR A 129 -3.14 8.49 6.07
C TYR A 129 -4.34 8.95 6.92
N LYS A 130 -4.19 9.97 7.79
CA LYS A 130 -5.34 10.51 8.56
C LYS A 130 -6.43 11.02 7.60
N ASP A 131 -6.03 11.78 6.58
CA ASP A 131 -6.95 12.40 5.63
C ASP A 131 -7.56 11.35 4.70
N LEU A 132 -6.75 10.39 4.22
CA LEU A 132 -7.24 9.26 3.42
C LEU A 132 -8.32 8.46 4.15
N LEU A 133 -8.12 8.19 5.45
CA LEU A 133 -9.12 7.51 6.28
C LEU A 133 -10.41 8.33 6.43
N THR A 134 -10.31 9.64 6.61
CA THR A 134 -11.47 10.54 6.64
C THR A 134 -12.24 10.53 5.31
N ILE A 135 -11.55 10.51 4.16
CA ILE A 135 -12.21 10.33 2.85
C ILE A 135 -12.91 8.98 2.78
N CYS A 136 -12.24 7.89 3.14
CA CYS A 136 -12.80 6.55 3.12
C CYS A 136 -14.08 6.45 3.96
N GLU A 137 -14.13 7.10 5.13
CA GLU A 137 -15.34 7.18 5.96
C GLU A 137 -16.51 7.82 5.21
N GLY A 138 -16.26 8.88 4.43
CA GLY A 138 -17.30 9.51 3.62
C GLY A 138 -17.74 8.69 2.43
N LEU A 139 -16.79 8.05 1.76
CA LEU A 139 -17.07 7.17 0.63
C LEU A 139 -17.79 5.89 1.06
N GLY A 140 -17.67 5.46 2.32
CA GLY A 140 -18.33 4.27 2.85
C GLY A 140 -19.86 4.28 2.75
N SER A 141 -20.47 5.47 2.62
CA SER A 141 -21.91 5.60 2.34
C SER A 141 -22.31 5.09 0.95
N TYR A 142 -21.34 4.97 0.02
CA TYR A 142 -21.55 4.48 -1.34
C TYR A 142 -20.46 3.48 -1.72
N TRP A 143 -20.75 2.20 -1.51
CA TRP A 143 -19.78 1.10 -1.56
C TRP A 143 -18.92 1.05 -2.84
N ARG A 144 -19.48 1.36 -4.02
CA ARG A 144 -18.74 1.35 -5.30
C ARG A 144 -17.58 2.35 -5.30
N PHE A 145 -17.80 3.56 -4.77
CA PHE A 145 -16.74 4.58 -4.69
C PHE A 145 -15.66 4.20 -3.71
N TYR A 146 -16.08 3.69 -2.54
CA TYR A 146 -15.14 3.20 -1.55
C TYR A 146 -14.21 2.13 -2.14
N PHE A 147 -14.77 1.11 -2.80
CA PHE A 147 -13.95 0.07 -3.42
C PHE A 147 -13.08 0.60 -4.56
N ARG A 148 -13.58 1.51 -5.40
CA ARG A 148 -12.75 2.12 -6.43
C ARG A 148 -11.57 2.89 -5.83
N PHE A 149 -11.79 3.63 -4.74
CA PHE A 149 -10.75 4.36 -4.04
C PHE A 149 -9.70 3.41 -3.47
N GLU A 150 -10.12 2.35 -2.78
CA GLU A 150 -9.22 1.32 -2.26
C GLU A 150 -8.43 0.61 -3.37
N GLN A 151 -9.06 0.29 -4.49
CA GLN A 151 -8.38 -0.32 -5.64
C GLN A 151 -7.32 0.62 -6.23
N THR A 152 -7.63 1.92 -6.30
CA THR A 152 -6.68 2.95 -6.76
C THR A 152 -5.52 3.10 -5.78
N HIS A 153 -5.81 3.14 -4.47
CA HIS A 153 -4.82 3.20 -3.39
C HIS A 153 -3.88 2.00 -3.42
N LEU A 154 -4.44 0.79 -3.52
CA LEU A 154 -3.68 -0.46 -3.55
C LEU A 154 -2.81 -0.56 -4.80
N ALA A 155 -3.37 -0.28 -5.98
CA ALA A 155 -2.61 -0.31 -7.22
C ALA A 155 -1.46 0.69 -7.22
N SER A 156 -1.71 1.93 -6.78
CA SER A 156 -0.68 2.97 -6.66
C SER A 156 0.43 2.53 -5.69
N SER A 157 0.05 1.96 -4.54
CA SER A 157 0.99 1.43 -3.54
C SER A 157 1.84 0.30 -4.09
N LEU A 158 1.24 -0.66 -4.81
CA LEU A 158 1.97 -1.78 -5.43
C LEU A 158 2.97 -1.28 -6.48
N ILE A 159 2.58 -0.33 -7.32
CA ILE A 159 3.46 0.27 -8.33
C ILE A 159 4.59 1.06 -7.67
N LEU A 160 4.32 1.79 -6.59
CA LEU A 160 5.32 2.55 -5.84
C LEU A 160 6.37 1.66 -5.20
N LEU A 161 5.92 0.58 -4.55
CA LEU A 161 6.77 -0.35 -3.80
C LEU A 161 7.58 -1.26 -4.72
N TYR A 162 6.95 -1.80 -5.78
CA TYR A 162 7.52 -2.89 -6.57
C TYR A 162 7.75 -2.56 -8.04
N GLY A 163 7.21 -1.44 -8.54
CA GLY A 163 7.44 -1.01 -9.91
C GLY A 163 8.87 -0.53 -10.14
N ASN A 164 9.33 -0.62 -11.38
CA ASN A 164 10.54 0.07 -11.83
C ASN A 164 10.25 1.55 -12.15
N ASP A 165 11.29 2.35 -12.42
CA ASP A 165 11.13 3.79 -12.65
C ASP A 165 10.28 4.11 -13.89
N LEU A 166 10.43 3.34 -14.97
CA LEU A 166 9.63 3.50 -16.18
C LEU A 166 8.14 3.25 -15.91
N GLN A 167 7.81 2.22 -15.12
CA GLN A 167 6.44 1.91 -14.72
C GLN A 167 5.85 3.01 -13.83
N LYS A 168 6.63 3.52 -12.86
CA LYS A 168 6.19 4.60 -11.99
C LYS A 168 5.89 5.87 -12.78
N LEU A 169 6.80 6.26 -13.68
CA LEU A 169 6.65 7.45 -14.52
C LEU A 169 5.51 7.32 -15.53
N HIS A 170 5.21 6.11 -16.00
CA HIS A 170 4.11 5.88 -16.92
C HIS A 170 2.75 5.81 -16.21
N TYR A 171 2.61 4.95 -15.20
CA TYR A 171 1.30 4.62 -14.64
C TYR A 171 0.80 5.61 -13.59
N LEU A 172 1.67 6.07 -12.67
CA LEU A 172 1.21 6.88 -11.54
C LEU A 172 0.62 8.23 -11.96
N PRO A 173 1.19 8.97 -12.93
CA PRO A 173 0.57 10.20 -13.41
C PRO A 173 -0.79 9.97 -14.08
N GLN A 174 -0.93 8.88 -14.81
CA GLN A 174 -2.20 8.55 -15.48
C GLN A 174 -3.26 8.05 -14.49
N ILE A 175 -2.85 7.42 -13.39
CA ILE A 175 -3.75 7.10 -12.27
C ILE A 175 -4.18 8.39 -11.58
N ALA A 176 -3.24 9.29 -11.27
CA ALA A 176 -3.56 10.57 -10.64
C ALA A 176 -4.54 11.40 -11.47
N SER A 177 -4.39 11.42 -12.80
CA SER A 177 -5.30 12.14 -13.70
C SER A 177 -6.66 11.47 -13.89
N GLY A 178 -6.86 10.23 -13.43
CA GLY A 178 -8.10 9.46 -13.63
C GLY A 178 -8.21 8.79 -15.01
N VAL A 179 -7.21 8.98 -15.88
CA VAL A 179 -7.15 8.31 -17.20
C VAL A 179 -7.03 6.81 -17.02
N ILE A 180 -6.18 6.36 -16.10
CA ILE A 180 -6.09 4.96 -15.70
C ILE A 180 -6.92 4.74 -14.42
N ARG A 181 -7.83 3.77 -14.51
CA ARG A 181 -8.64 3.25 -13.42
C ARG A 181 -8.18 1.82 -13.14
N PRO A 182 -7.26 1.64 -12.19
CA PRO A 182 -6.68 0.34 -11.93
C PRO A 182 -7.58 -0.50 -11.03
N VAL A 183 -7.53 -1.82 -11.22
CA VAL A 183 -8.08 -2.79 -10.28
C VAL A 183 -7.06 -3.89 -10.04
N VAL A 184 -6.96 -4.30 -8.80
CA VAL A 184 -6.08 -5.37 -8.33
C VAL A 184 -6.91 -6.62 -8.16
N GLY A 185 -6.53 -7.66 -8.89
CA GLY A 185 -7.12 -8.99 -8.78
C GLY A 185 -6.52 -9.73 -7.59
N PHE A 186 -7.34 -10.53 -6.91
CA PHE A 186 -6.88 -11.44 -5.86
C PHE A 186 -7.23 -12.87 -6.23
N SER A 187 -6.39 -13.82 -5.82
CA SER A 187 -6.71 -15.25 -5.88
C SER A 187 -7.61 -15.60 -4.69
N ARG A 188 -8.69 -16.35 -4.94
CA ARG A 188 -9.62 -16.80 -3.89
C ARG A 188 -9.71 -18.34 -3.89
N PRO A 189 -8.85 -19.02 -3.10
CA PRO A 189 -8.76 -20.48 -3.12
C PRO A 189 -10.06 -21.18 -2.65
N GLU A 190 -10.87 -20.56 -1.79
CA GLU A 190 -12.08 -21.18 -1.21
C GLU A 190 -13.23 -21.40 -2.20
N MET A 191 -13.24 -20.70 -3.34
CA MET A 191 -14.24 -20.86 -4.40
C MET A 191 -13.81 -21.89 -5.47
N GLU A 192 -12.63 -22.51 -5.30
CA GLU A 192 -12.00 -23.42 -6.26
C GLU A 192 -12.22 -24.90 -5.92
N SER A 193 -13.25 -25.24 -5.13
CA SER A 193 -13.50 -26.63 -4.71
C SER A 193 -13.78 -27.60 -5.86
N ASN A 194 -14.23 -27.09 -7.02
CA ASN A 194 -14.58 -27.90 -8.20
C ASN A 194 -13.70 -27.66 -9.43
N LEU A 195 -12.68 -26.81 -9.33
CA LEU A 195 -11.82 -26.49 -10.47
C LEU A 195 -10.44 -27.08 -10.18
N LYS A 196 -10.21 -28.30 -10.67
CA LYS A 196 -8.88 -28.92 -10.69
C LYS A 196 -7.89 -27.88 -11.23
N SER A 197 -7.06 -27.33 -10.35
CA SER A 197 -5.88 -26.52 -10.64
C SER A 197 -6.09 -25.44 -11.72
N VAL A 198 -6.79 -24.34 -11.42
CA VAL A 198 -6.54 -23.11 -12.18
C VAL A 198 -5.26 -22.48 -11.69
N THR A 199 -4.17 -23.04 -12.18
CA THR A 199 -2.85 -22.46 -12.10
C THR A 199 -2.85 -21.27 -13.04
N SER A 200 -2.97 -20.05 -12.51
CA SER A 200 -2.71 -18.84 -13.29
C SER A 200 -1.34 -19.01 -13.95
N LEU A 201 -1.33 -19.22 -15.27
CA LEU A 201 -0.18 -19.62 -16.08
C LEU A 201 0.18 -18.44 -16.99
N CYS A 202 1.44 -18.05 -16.94
CA CYS A 202 1.98 -17.01 -17.79
C CYS A 202 2.99 -17.67 -18.74
N ASP A 203 2.53 -17.95 -19.96
CA ASP A 203 3.35 -18.56 -21.00
C ASP A 203 3.96 -17.47 -21.88
N PHE A 204 5.28 -17.52 -22.06
CA PHE A 204 5.98 -16.67 -23.01
C PHE A 204 6.02 -17.36 -24.37
N THR A 205 5.24 -16.89 -25.34
CA THR A 205 5.27 -17.40 -26.72
C THR A 205 5.55 -16.26 -27.69
N ASN A 206 6.60 -16.39 -28.50
CA ASN A 206 6.95 -15.46 -29.58
C ASN A 206 7.11 -13.98 -29.15
N GLY A 207 7.73 -13.73 -28.00
CA GLY A 207 7.95 -12.36 -27.49
C GLY A 207 6.69 -11.67 -26.94
N LYS A 208 5.55 -12.36 -26.91
CA LYS A 208 4.32 -11.94 -26.23
C LYS A 208 4.08 -12.84 -25.02
N GLN A 209 3.70 -12.24 -23.90
CA GLN A 209 3.24 -12.99 -22.74
C GLN A 209 1.75 -13.28 -22.91
N ASN A 210 1.41 -14.56 -22.96
CA ASN A 210 0.04 -15.02 -22.86
C ASN A 210 -0.23 -15.30 -21.38
N LEU A 211 -1.14 -14.53 -20.81
CA LEU A 211 -1.56 -14.69 -19.42
C LEU A 211 -2.94 -15.35 -19.41
N ILE A 212 -3.01 -16.56 -18.86
CA ILE A 212 -4.27 -17.24 -18.55
C ILE A 212 -4.35 -17.31 -17.03
N ALA A 213 -5.14 -16.44 -16.44
CA ALA A 213 -5.27 -16.35 -14.99
C ALA A 213 -6.72 -16.10 -14.59
N THR A 214 -7.21 -16.86 -13.61
CA THR A 214 -8.50 -16.59 -12.98
C THR A 214 -8.24 -15.80 -11.71
N ASN A 215 -8.65 -14.52 -11.74
CA ASN A 215 -8.53 -13.62 -10.59
C ASN A 215 -9.91 -13.05 -10.27
N TYR A 216 -10.14 -12.83 -8.99
CA TYR A 216 -11.32 -12.14 -8.53
C TYR A 216 -11.04 -10.64 -8.49
N PHE A 217 -11.85 -9.87 -9.20
CA PHE A 217 -11.77 -8.42 -9.21
C PHE A 217 -13.05 -7.82 -8.63
N ILE A 218 -12.89 -6.80 -7.80
CA ILE A 218 -14.00 -6.00 -7.30
C ILE A 218 -14.05 -4.72 -8.14
N ASN A 219 -15.20 -4.43 -8.73
CA ASN A 219 -15.42 -3.23 -9.55
C ASN A 219 -14.47 -3.13 -10.76
N ALA A 220 -14.50 -4.15 -11.63
CA ALA A 220 -13.66 -4.22 -12.83
C ALA A 220 -14.34 -3.76 -14.13
N ALA A 221 -15.65 -3.51 -14.11
CA ALA A 221 -16.42 -3.17 -15.31
C ALA A 221 -15.94 -1.86 -15.97
N ASP A 222 -15.44 -0.95 -15.15
CA ASP A 222 -14.97 0.39 -15.47
C ASP A 222 -13.43 0.49 -15.53
N ALA A 223 -12.72 -0.59 -15.21
CA ALA A 223 -11.27 -0.62 -15.11
C ALA A 223 -10.61 -0.75 -16.48
N ASN A 224 -9.46 -0.09 -16.65
CA ASN A 224 -8.65 -0.18 -17.86
C ASN A 224 -7.19 -0.59 -17.60
N LEU A 225 -6.85 -0.88 -16.34
CA LEU A 225 -5.61 -1.51 -15.94
C LEU A 225 -5.90 -2.62 -14.92
N LEU A 226 -5.50 -3.84 -15.23
CA LEU A 226 -5.63 -4.99 -14.33
C LEU A 226 -4.26 -5.34 -13.75
N LEU A 227 -4.12 -5.30 -12.42
CA LEU A 227 -2.96 -5.84 -11.73
C LEU A 227 -3.28 -7.27 -11.33
N VAL A 228 -2.52 -8.22 -11.86
CA VAL A 228 -2.83 -9.65 -11.77
C VAL A 228 -1.72 -10.40 -11.04
N PHE A 229 -2.10 -11.22 -10.06
CA PHE A 229 -1.20 -12.21 -9.48
C PHE A 229 -1.32 -13.52 -10.25
N ALA A 230 -0.20 -13.99 -10.76
CA ALA A 230 -0.09 -15.24 -11.49
C ALA A 230 1.17 -15.99 -11.07
N LYS A 231 1.05 -17.32 -11.05
CA LYS A 231 2.17 -18.21 -10.81
C LYS A 231 3.02 -18.22 -12.09
N GLN A 232 4.33 -18.29 -11.91
CA GLN A 232 5.25 -18.56 -13.00
C GLN A 232 5.46 -20.07 -13.12
#